data_AF-A0AA38NVD8-F1
#
_entry.id   AF-A0AA38NVD8-F1
#
_cell.length_a   1.000
_cell.length_b   1.000
_cell.length_c   1.000
_cell.angle_alpha   90.00
_cell.angle_beta   90.00
_cell.angle_gamma   90.00
#
_symmetry.space_group_name_H-M   'P 1'
#
loop_
_entity.id
_entity.type
_entity.pdbx_description
1 polymer ?
#
loop_
_entity_poly.entity_id
_entity_poly.type
_entity_poly.pdbx_seq_one_letter_code
_entity_poly.pdbx_strand_id
1 'polypeptide(L)'
;MSHKNNNYESHCATTVDKDGQRRKFFLGISMAANHTSENQRDKWIELIDELYQLYEDSPFCKTTSDSCNFWTAVTGMHTDHAEDQKKLFCLLKTFKERCEHERHGERSVLQMNSPELITFLLCVSETATREAGGPEAWILLSEAEQKTLNERIYLELAREIGQAEFEALSDEEKANIDLFLWVGCCMHKEMNAFKGGVSAMEVWWGRNNLDPPIPLPNWDNDAASTLAPGTDAAKRAAERAKGGAIKVTSTLAGAAFRHKDRKRGQQDTLRFYFAKEFGFNITFPDTNNTRFQSHAEACTVLITYLDMFLMMLTPTLGRGLIQCQT
;
A
#
# COMPACT_ATOMS: atom_id res chain seq x y z
N MET A 1 1.64 -18.15 -6.85
CA MET A 1 0.42 -18.63 -6.16
C MET A 1 0.84 -19.72 -5.20
N SER A 2 0.82 -19.43 -3.89
CA SER A 2 1.06 -20.42 -2.85
C SER A 2 -0.21 -21.27 -2.67
N HIS A 3 -0.03 -22.60 -2.60
CA HIS A 3 -1.08 -23.62 -2.62
C HIS A 3 -2.03 -23.64 -1.40
N LYS A 4 -1.97 -22.64 -0.50
CA LYS A 4 -2.72 -22.61 0.78
C LYS A 4 -3.67 -21.42 0.97
N ASN A 5 -3.82 -20.52 0.00
CA ASN A 5 -4.65 -19.30 0.15
C ASN A 5 -4.29 -18.46 1.41
N ASN A 6 -3.03 -18.57 1.87
CA ASN A 6 -2.51 -17.77 2.96
C ASN A 6 -2.03 -16.44 2.39
N ASN A 7 -2.61 -15.34 2.87
CA ASN A 7 -2.13 -14.01 2.58
C ASN A 7 -0.88 -13.73 3.41
N TYR A 8 0.17 -13.22 2.75
CA TYR A 8 1.40 -12.79 3.40
C TYR A 8 1.55 -11.29 3.20
N GLU A 9 1.99 -10.61 4.24
CA GLU A 9 2.29 -9.18 4.24
C GLU A 9 3.81 -9.02 4.34
N SER A 10 4.36 -8.10 3.56
CA SER A 10 5.76 -7.72 3.65
C SER A 10 5.87 -6.37 4.33
N HIS A 11 6.72 -6.31 5.35
CA HIS A 11 6.98 -5.09 6.10
C HIS A 11 8.27 -4.44 5.63
N CYS A 12 8.21 -3.13 5.38
CA CYS A 12 9.34 -2.36 4.89
C CYS A 12 9.37 -0.99 5.58
N ALA A 13 10.56 -0.54 5.96
CA ALA A 13 10.80 0.83 6.39
C ALA A 13 11.66 1.55 5.34
N THR A 14 11.39 2.85 5.13
CA THR A 14 12.25 3.69 4.29
C THR A 14 12.76 4.84 5.15
N THR A 15 14.06 5.05 5.11
CA THR A 15 14.73 6.16 5.80
C THR A 15 15.27 7.15 4.77
N VAL A 16 15.32 8.41 5.16
CA VAL A 16 15.97 9.48 4.40
C VAL A 16 16.99 10.11 5.32
N ASP A 17 18.26 10.06 4.95
CA ASP A 17 19.31 10.70 5.76
C ASP A 17 19.38 12.21 5.51
N LYS A 18 20.30 12.88 6.24
CA LYS A 18 20.49 14.33 6.16
C LYS A 18 20.93 14.81 4.77
N ASP A 19 21.54 13.93 3.98
CA ASP A 19 21.99 14.21 2.61
C ASP A 19 20.88 13.88 1.58
N GLY A 20 19.69 13.47 2.04
CA GLY A 20 18.56 13.11 1.20
C GLY A 20 18.64 11.71 0.61
N GLN A 21 19.61 10.88 1.01
CA GLN A 21 19.75 9.52 0.49
C GLN A 21 18.67 8.63 1.08
N ARG A 22 18.01 7.88 0.19
CA ARG A 22 16.91 6.99 0.56
C ARG A 22 17.40 5.57 0.71
N ARG A 23 17.17 4.96 1.87
CA ARG A 23 17.46 3.54 2.13
C ARG A 23 16.19 2.82 2.49
N LYS A 24 15.95 1.68 1.85
CA LYS A 24 14.82 0.80 2.13
C LYS A 24 15.30 -0.43 2.88
N PHE A 25 14.68 -0.68 4.03
CA PHE A 25 14.92 -1.84 4.86
C PHE A 25 13.74 -2.79 4.77
N PHE A 26 14.03 -4.08 4.61
CA PHE A 26 13.06 -5.14 4.70
C PHE A 26 13.01 -5.62 6.15
N LEU A 27 11.84 -5.53 6.77
CA LEU A 27 11.66 -5.85 8.19
C LEU A 27 11.17 -7.28 8.40
N GLY A 28 10.61 -7.90 7.36
CA GLY A 28 10.16 -9.29 7.42
C GLY A 28 8.94 -9.55 6.55
N ILE A 29 8.51 -10.82 6.58
CA ILE A 29 7.24 -11.28 6.03
C ILE A 29 6.45 -11.93 7.16
N SER A 30 5.20 -11.50 7.34
CA SER A 30 4.27 -12.09 8.30
C SER A 30 3.04 -12.63 7.60
N MET A 31 2.37 -13.60 8.21
CA MET A 31 1.08 -14.08 7.72
C MET A 31 -0.03 -13.09 8.12
N ALA A 32 -0.89 -12.74 7.16
CA ALA A 32 -2.05 -11.89 7.41
C ALA A 32 -3.16 -12.71 8.09
N ALA A 33 -3.07 -12.88 9.41
CA ALA A 33 -4.06 -13.59 10.22
C ALA A 33 -5.50 -13.06 10.05
N ASN A 34 -5.69 -11.73 9.99
CA ASN A 34 -6.92 -11.05 9.61
C ASN A 34 -6.60 -9.59 9.19
N HIS A 35 -7.60 -8.89 8.62
CA HIS A 35 -7.44 -7.54 8.05
C HIS A 35 -8.06 -6.43 8.92
N THR A 36 -8.18 -6.61 10.24
CA THR A 36 -8.65 -5.49 11.08
C THR A 36 -7.49 -4.56 11.44
N SER A 37 -7.77 -3.26 11.54
CA SER A 37 -6.79 -2.23 11.85
C SER A 37 -6.07 -2.48 13.18
N GLU A 38 -6.78 -2.96 14.20
CA GLU A 38 -6.21 -3.26 15.52
C GLU A 38 -5.19 -4.38 15.46
N ASN A 39 -5.53 -5.49 14.78
CA ASN A 39 -4.59 -6.61 14.67
C ASN A 39 -3.40 -6.25 13.78
N GLN A 40 -3.57 -5.39 12.79
CA GLN A 40 -2.45 -4.87 12.01
C GLN A 40 -1.56 -3.95 12.84
N ARG A 41 -2.12 -3.10 13.71
CA ARG A 41 -1.36 -2.29 14.66
C ARG A 41 -0.55 -3.19 15.59
N ASP A 42 -1.19 -4.18 16.21
CA ASP A 42 -0.54 -5.04 17.20
C ASP A 42 0.60 -5.83 16.58
N LYS A 43 0.42 -6.36 15.37
CA LYS A 43 1.51 -6.99 14.62
C LYS A 43 2.66 -6.07 14.29
N TRP A 44 2.38 -4.80 14.00
CA TRP A 44 3.43 -3.81 13.76
C TRP A 44 4.23 -3.55 15.03
N ILE A 45 3.57 -3.42 16.18
CA ILE A 45 4.21 -3.25 17.49
C ILE A 45 5.05 -4.48 17.82
N GLU A 46 4.44 -5.68 17.78
CA GLU A 46 5.10 -6.97 18.04
C GLU A 46 6.31 -7.18 17.14
N LEU A 47 6.20 -6.90 15.82
CA LEU A 47 7.32 -7.03 14.89
C LEU A 47 8.50 -6.14 15.29
N ILE A 48 8.23 -4.89 15.65
CA ILE A 48 9.29 -3.96 16.03
C ILE A 48 9.90 -4.37 17.37
N ASP A 49 9.08 -4.78 18.34
CA ASP A 49 9.55 -5.29 19.64
C ASP A 49 10.42 -6.54 19.45
N GLU A 50 10.02 -7.50 18.62
CA GLU A 50 10.80 -8.68 18.27
C GLU A 50 12.15 -8.31 17.61
N LEU A 51 12.15 -7.33 16.70
CA LEU A 51 13.38 -6.87 16.06
C LEU A 51 14.33 -6.19 17.06
N TYR A 52 13.80 -5.45 18.02
CA TYR A 52 14.58 -4.82 19.08
C TYR A 52 15.12 -5.87 20.07
N GLN A 53 14.30 -6.83 20.49
CA GLN A 53 14.75 -7.95 21.34
C GLN A 53 15.85 -8.76 20.65
N LEU A 54 15.69 -9.07 19.36
CA LEU A 54 16.71 -9.77 18.58
C LEU A 54 18.01 -8.97 18.48
N TYR A 55 17.90 -7.63 18.38
CA TYR A 55 19.06 -6.77 18.44
C TYR A 55 19.70 -6.79 19.83
N GLU A 56 18.94 -6.70 20.92
CA GLU A 56 19.46 -6.79 22.30
C GLU A 56 20.18 -8.11 22.60
N ASP A 57 19.66 -9.22 22.10
CA ASP A 57 20.27 -10.55 22.25
C ASP A 57 21.55 -10.73 21.40
N SER A 58 21.82 -9.78 20.50
CA SER A 58 22.96 -9.83 19.59
C SER A 58 24.25 -9.30 20.23
N PRO A 59 25.43 -9.87 19.91
CA PRO A 59 26.72 -9.35 20.39
C PRO A 59 27.05 -7.94 19.88
N PHE A 60 26.26 -7.40 18.95
CA PHE A 60 26.41 -6.04 18.46
C PHE A 60 25.73 -4.99 19.35
N CYS A 61 24.83 -5.40 20.24
CA CYS A 61 24.17 -4.50 21.16
C CYS A 61 25.12 -4.11 22.29
N LYS A 62 25.41 -2.81 22.41
CA LYS A 62 26.32 -2.27 23.43
C LYS A 62 25.59 -1.62 24.60
N THR A 63 24.31 -1.34 24.43
CA THR A 63 23.45 -0.58 25.35
C THR A 63 22.03 -1.09 25.22
N THR A 64 21.19 -0.91 26.22
CA THR A 64 19.75 -1.22 26.13
C THR A 64 19.11 -0.52 24.92
N SER A 65 18.17 -1.22 24.27
CA SER A 65 17.52 -0.80 23.04
C SER A 65 16.01 -0.81 23.23
N ASP A 66 15.41 0.37 23.25
CA ASP A 66 13.96 0.53 23.42
C ASP A 66 13.27 0.73 22.06
N SER A 67 12.26 -0.10 21.77
CA SER A 67 11.49 -0.07 20.53
C SER A 67 10.75 1.24 20.31
N CYS A 68 10.45 2.02 21.36
CA CYS A 68 9.86 3.35 21.23
C CYS A 68 10.75 4.29 20.40
N ASN A 69 12.07 4.08 20.36
CA ASN A 69 12.98 4.83 19.47
C ASN A 69 12.58 4.72 17.99
N PHE A 70 12.08 3.56 17.57
CA PHE A 70 11.61 3.38 16.20
C PHE A 70 10.38 4.26 15.96
N TRP A 71 9.40 4.16 16.85
CA TRP A 71 8.11 4.83 16.72
C TRP A 71 8.23 6.35 16.74
N THR A 72 9.10 6.90 17.59
CA THR A 72 9.37 8.34 17.61
C THR A 72 10.10 8.82 16.35
N ALA A 73 10.91 7.97 15.71
CA ALA A 73 11.54 8.28 14.44
C ALA A 73 10.61 8.17 13.22
N VAL A 74 9.45 7.50 13.32
CA VAL A 74 8.53 7.34 12.17
C VAL A 74 7.82 8.66 11.89
N THR A 75 7.95 9.14 10.65
CA THR A 75 7.33 10.40 10.17
C THR A 75 6.14 10.18 9.25
N GLY A 76 5.82 8.94 8.90
CA GLY A 76 4.64 8.65 8.10
C GLY A 76 4.50 7.20 7.66
N MET A 77 3.38 6.94 6.99
CA MET A 77 2.96 5.63 6.54
C MET A 77 2.45 5.67 5.10
N HIS A 78 2.75 4.62 4.34
CA HIS A 78 2.21 4.40 3.00
C HIS A 78 1.39 3.11 2.96
N THR A 79 0.07 3.25 2.85
CA THR A 79 -0.89 2.15 2.74
C THR A 79 -1.93 2.47 1.66
N ASP A 80 -2.77 1.49 1.32
CA ASP A 80 -3.88 1.74 0.40
C ASP A 80 -4.99 2.61 1.03
N HIS A 81 -6.05 2.93 0.27
CA HIS A 81 -7.12 3.83 0.73
C HIS A 81 -8.27 3.13 1.46
N ALA A 82 -8.15 1.84 1.79
CA ALA A 82 -9.21 1.13 2.47
C ALA A 82 -9.47 1.70 3.88
N GLU A 83 -10.71 1.58 4.36
CA GLU A 83 -11.12 2.18 5.65
C GLU A 83 -10.36 1.58 6.83
N ASP A 84 -10.02 0.29 6.76
CA ASP A 84 -9.16 -0.37 7.73
C ASP A 84 -7.74 0.24 7.75
N GLN A 85 -7.19 0.63 6.59
CA GLN A 85 -5.89 1.29 6.50
C GLN A 85 -5.91 2.72 7.04
N LYS A 86 -7.02 3.46 6.85
CA LYS A 86 -7.23 4.78 7.46
C LYS A 86 -7.26 4.69 8.98
N LYS A 87 -8.02 3.73 9.51
CA LYS A 87 -8.10 3.50 10.94
C LYS A 87 -6.77 3.02 11.52
N LEU A 88 -6.03 2.18 10.79
CA LEU A 88 -4.67 1.77 11.18
C LEU A 88 -3.73 2.98 11.29
N PHE A 89 -3.78 3.90 10.32
CA PHE A 89 -3.00 5.14 10.38
C PHE A 89 -3.30 5.94 11.65
N CYS A 90 -4.58 6.13 12.00
CA CYS A 90 -4.96 6.82 13.24
C CYS A 90 -4.45 6.09 14.49
N LEU A 91 -4.58 4.76 14.53
CA LEU A 91 -4.11 3.94 15.64
C LEU A 91 -2.59 4.04 15.84
N LEU A 92 -1.81 4.01 14.74
CA LEU A 92 -0.35 4.15 14.81
C LEU A 92 0.08 5.57 15.17
N LYS A 93 -0.66 6.59 14.75
CA LYS A 93 -0.42 7.99 15.16
C LYS A 93 -0.55 8.13 16.68
N THR A 94 -1.66 7.65 17.25
CA THR A 94 -1.87 7.66 18.71
C THR A 94 -0.81 6.83 19.45
N PHE A 95 -0.38 5.71 18.88
CA PHE A 95 0.70 4.92 19.46
C PHE A 95 2.04 5.66 19.45
N LYS A 96 2.39 6.32 18.34
CA LYS A 96 3.57 7.20 18.27
C LYS A 96 3.50 8.32 19.31
N GLU A 97 2.37 9.03 19.41
CA GLU A 97 2.18 10.10 20.40
C GLU A 97 2.43 9.58 21.82
N ARG A 98 1.91 8.39 22.15
CA ARG A 98 2.19 7.73 23.43
C ARG A 98 3.68 7.47 23.64
N CYS A 99 4.39 6.90 22.65
CA CYS A 99 5.83 6.64 22.74
C CYS A 99 6.64 7.93 22.91
N GLU A 100 6.27 9.03 22.24
CA GLU A 100 6.91 10.33 22.42
C GLU A 100 6.77 10.81 23.87
N HIS A 101 5.55 10.79 24.42
CA HIS A 101 5.32 11.24 25.79
C HIS A 101 6.01 10.37 26.83
N GLU A 102 6.03 9.04 26.66
CA GLU A 102 6.76 8.13 27.54
C GLU A 102 8.26 8.48 27.54
N ARG A 103 8.86 8.67 26.36
CA ARG A 103 10.28 8.97 26.24
C ARG A 103 10.67 10.34 26.75
N HIS A 104 9.84 11.35 26.51
CA HIS A 104 10.01 12.68 27.08
C HIS A 104 10.00 12.57 28.62
N GLY A 105 8.99 11.90 29.17
CA GLY A 105 8.85 11.66 30.60
C GLY A 105 10.04 10.95 31.24
N GLU A 106 10.50 9.86 30.65
CA GLU A 106 11.68 9.13 31.11
C GLU A 106 12.94 10.01 31.10
N ARG A 107 13.12 10.81 30.05
CA ARG A 107 14.24 11.76 29.96
C ARG A 107 14.18 12.80 31.08
N SER A 108 12.99 13.30 31.40
CA SER A 108 12.80 14.25 32.51
C SER A 108 13.13 13.61 33.85
N VAL A 109 12.64 12.40 34.09
CA VAL A 109 12.92 11.65 35.34
C VAL A 109 14.43 11.40 35.50
N LEU A 110 15.14 11.05 34.42
CA LEU A 110 16.59 10.88 34.44
C LEU A 110 17.37 12.18 34.72
N GLN A 111 16.75 13.35 34.50
CA GLN A 111 17.35 14.65 34.75
C GLN A 111 16.99 15.23 36.12
N MET A 112 16.07 14.60 36.86
CA MET A 112 15.68 15.02 38.21
C MET A 112 16.87 15.01 39.17
N ASN A 113 16.90 15.99 40.07
CA ASN A 113 17.83 15.94 41.20
C ASN A 113 17.38 14.91 42.25
N SER A 114 18.26 14.57 43.21
CA SER A 114 17.95 13.52 44.18
C SER A 114 16.66 13.76 44.99
N PRO A 115 16.37 14.98 45.50
CA PRO A 115 15.09 15.27 46.14
C PRO A 115 13.86 15.01 45.23
N GLU A 116 13.88 15.52 44.00
CA GLU A 116 12.80 15.34 43.03
C GLU A 116 12.57 13.86 42.70
N LEU A 117 13.65 13.12 42.46
CA LEU A 117 13.58 11.70 42.17
C LEU A 117 13.00 10.90 43.35
N ILE A 118 13.37 11.24 44.59
CA ILE A 118 12.79 10.61 45.78
C ILE A 118 11.29 10.89 45.86
N THR A 119 10.87 12.13 45.64
CA THR A 119 9.44 12.50 45.62
C THR A 119 8.68 11.73 44.54
N PHE A 120 9.25 11.63 43.34
CA PHE A 120 8.66 10.87 42.25
C PHE A 120 8.52 9.38 42.59
N LEU A 121 9.57 8.73 43.08
CA LEU A 121 9.54 7.31 43.45
C LEU A 121 8.57 7.03 44.62
N LEU A 122 8.46 7.95 45.59
CA LEU A 122 7.46 7.85 46.65
C LEU A 122 6.04 7.93 46.08
N CYS A 123 5.80 8.82 45.12
CA CYS A 123 4.51 8.94 44.45
C CYS A 123 4.14 7.67 43.66
N VAL A 124 5.11 7.07 42.97
CA VAL A 124 4.95 5.76 42.30
C VAL A 124 4.54 4.70 43.32
N SER A 125 5.29 4.59 44.43
CA SER A 125 5.03 3.58 45.46
C SER A 125 3.66 3.77 46.13
N GLU A 126 3.28 5.01 46.44
CA GLU A 126 1.98 5.33 47.06
C GLU A 126 0.82 5.00 46.11
N THR A 127 0.96 5.36 44.83
CA THR A 127 -0.06 5.10 43.80
C THR A 127 -0.23 3.61 43.54
N ALA A 128 0.87 2.87 43.42
CA ALA A 128 0.87 1.42 43.26
C ALA A 128 0.24 0.71 44.47
N THR A 129 0.58 1.15 45.69
CA THR A 129 -0.02 0.63 46.94
C THR A 129 -1.52 0.87 46.99
N ARG A 130 -1.96 2.08 46.60
CA ARG A 130 -3.38 2.43 46.56
C ARG A 130 -4.13 1.59 45.53
N GLU A 131 -3.57 1.37 44.36
CA GLU A 131 -4.21 0.55 43.31
C GLU A 131 -4.28 -0.93 43.67
N ALA A 132 -3.29 -1.45 44.39
CA ALA A 132 -3.35 -2.79 44.97
C ALA A 132 -4.46 -2.97 46.03
N GLY A 133 -5.11 -1.89 46.47
CA GLY A 133 -6.18 -1.92 47.48
C GLY A 133 -5.70 -1.53 48.89
N GLY A 134 -4.52 -0.94 49.02
CA GLY A 134 -3.92 -0.48 50.26
C GLY A 134 -2.69 -1.29 50.70
N PRO A 135 -2.01 -0.86 51.78
CA PRO A 135 -0.76 -1.47 52.24
C PRO A 135 -0.87 -2.97 52.55
N GLU A 136 -1.99 -3.40 53.14
CA GLU A 136 -2.22 -4.80 53.50
C GLU A 136 -2.35 -5.69 52.26
N ALA A 137 -3.06 -5.21 51.24
CA ALA A 137 -3.22 -5.91 49.98
C ALA A 137 -1.92 -5.92 49.17
N TRP A 138 -1.15 -4.83 49.21
CA TRP A 138 0.17 -4.73 48.58
C TRP A 138 1.15 -5.79 49.11
N ILE A 139 1.23 -5.96 50.44
CA ILE A 139 2.12 -6.94 51.08
C ILE A 139 1.75 -8.39 50.70
N LEU A 140 0.49 -8.65 50.35
CA LEU A 140 0.02 -9.97 49.93
C LEU A 140 0.37 -10.29 48.46
N LEU A 141 0.73 -9.29 47.65
CA LEU A 141 1.20 -9.51 46.28
C LEU A 141 2.59 -10.16 46.28
N SER A 142 2.83 -11.04 45.31
CA SER A 142 4.17 -11.57 45.07
C SER A 142 5.13 -10.47 44.60
N GLU A 143 6.44 -10.68 44.75
CA GLU A 143 7.46 -9.73 44.28
C GLU A 143 7.33 -9.44 42.77
N ALA A 144 6.93 -10.44 41.98
CA ALA A 144 6.73 -10.28 40.53
C ALA A 144 5.53 -9.37 40.22
N GLU A 145 4.43 -9.52 40.96
CA GLU A 145 3.25 -8.66 40.83
C GLU A 145 3.54 -7.24 41.29
N GLN A 146 4.24 -7.07 42.43
CA GLN A 146 4.66 -5.76 42.92
C GLN A 146 5.57 -5.05 41.91
N LYS A 147 6.55 -5.77 41.34
CA LYS A 147 7.45 -5.23 40.32
C LYS A 147 6.67 -4.79 39.08
N THR A 148 5.80 -5.65 38.55
CA THR A 148 4.99 -5.35 37.36
C THR A 148 4.09 -4.14 37.58
N LEU A 149 3.46 -4.05 38.76
CA LEU A 149 2.59 -2.94 39.13
C LEU A 149 3.38 -1.64 39.27
N ASN A 150 4.53 -1.66 39.95
CA ASN A 150 5.41 -0.50 40.07
C ASN A 150 5.93 -0.03 38.71
N GLU A 151 6.36 -0.93 37.83
CA GLU A 151 6.82 -0.59 36.48
C GLU A 151 5.71 0.06 35.66
N ARG A 152 4.48 -0.46 35.73
CA ARG A 152 3.33 0.15 35.06
C ARG A 152 3.04 1.56 35.58
N ILE A 153 2.96 1.73 36.91
CA ILE A 153 2.69 3.04 37.52
C ILE A 153 3.82 4.04 37.23
N TYR A 154 5.07 3.58 37.27
CA TYR A 154 6.22 4.39 36.90
C TYR A 154 6.07 4.94 35.48
N LEU A 155 5.74 4.07 34.50
CA LEU A 155 5.56 4.49 33.10
C LEU A 155 4.36 5.43 32.93
N GLU A 156 3.26 5.20 33.66
CA GLU A 156 2.10 6.09 33.65
C GLU A 156 2.45 7.49 34.15
N LEU A 157 3.09 7.61 35.32
CA LEU A 157 3.49 8.90 35.88
C LEU A 157 4.59 9.59 35.08
N ALA A 158 5.56 8.84 34.54
CA ALA A 158 6.55 9.38 33.61
C ALA A 158 5.86 9.97 32.38
N ARG A 159 4.88 9.26 31.80
CA ARG A 159 4.11 9.78 30.65
C ARG A 159 3.36 11.07 30.98
N GLU A 160 2.81 11.23 32.17
CA GLU A 160 2.18 12.49 32.60
C GLU A 160 3.17 13.66 32.62
N ILE A 161 4.41 13.41 33.09
CA ILE A 161 5.48 14.41 33.03
C ILE A 161 5.82 14.76 31.58
N GLY A 162 5.99 13.75 30.72
CA GLY A 162 6.30 13.96 29.31
C GLY A 162 5.19 14.69 28.55
N GLN A 163 3.92 14.42 28.87
CA GLN A 163 2.77 15.15 28.35
C GLN A 163 2.83 16.63 28.75
N ALA A 164 3.08 16.93 30.04
CA ALA A 164 3.16 18.30 30.52
C ALA A 164 4.32 19.08 29.88
N GLU A 165 5.47 18.42 29.68
CA GLU A 165 6.60 19.02 28.95
C GLU A 165 6.26 19.25 27.49
N PHE A 166 5.64 18.28 26.82
CA PHE A 166 5.19 18.41 25.44
C PHE A 166 4.22 19.59 25.29
N GLU A 167 3.28 19.75 26.21
CA GLU A 167 2.35 20.88 26.23
C GLU A 167 3.03 22.24 26.45
N ALA A 168 4.19 22.28 27.10
CA ALA A 168 4.98 23.48 27.29
C ALA A 168 5.83 23.87 26.06
N LEU A 169 5.98 22.98 25.07
CA LEU A 169 6.71 23.26 23.84
C LEU A 169 5.99 24.29 22.96
N SER A 170 6.76 24.93 22.08
CA SER A 170 6.22 25.79 21.03
C SER A 170 5.38 24.99 20.01
N ASP A 171 4.47 25.68 19.31
CA ASP A 171 3.63 25.04 18.29
C ASP A 171 4.47 24.41 17.15
N GLU A 172 5.62 25.00 16.82
CA GLU A 172 6.53 24.47 15.81
C GLU A 172 7.20 23.16 16.27
N GLU A 173 7.64 23.10 17.52
CA GLU A 173 8.22 21.88 18.10
C GLU A 173 7.19 20.76 18.21
N LYS A 174 5.98 21.08 18.68
CA LYS A 174 4.85 20.13 18.71
C LYS A 174 4.54 19.57 17.33
N ALA A 175 4.45 20.45 16.32
CA ALA A 175 4.17 20.03 14.95
C ALA A 175 5.26 19.11 14.37
N ASN A 176 6.52 19.33 14.74
CA ASN A 176 7.63 18.49 14.31
C ASN A 176 7.61 17.10 14.99
N ILE A 177 7.28 17.04 16.29
CA ILE A 177 7.16 15.78 17.04
C ILE A 177 5.95 14.97 16.56
N ASP A 178 4.80 15.63 16.37
CA ASP A 178 3.54 15.03 15.91
C ASP A 178 3.52 14.70 14.41
N LEU A 179 4.61 15.00 13.69
CA LEU A 179 4.69 14.77 12.25
C LEU A 179 4.50 13.28 11.94
N PHE A 180 3.33 12.96 11.41
CA PHE A 180 2.99 11.61 10.96
C PHE A 180 2.10 11.70 9.72
N LEU A 181 2.70 11.53 8.55
CA LEU A 181 2.05 11.75 7.26
C LEU A 181 1.48 10.46 6.68
N TRP A 182 0.24 10.52 6.18
CA TRP A 182 -0.32 9.45 5.36
C TRP A 182 -0.25 9.81 3.87
N VAL A 183 0.51 9.03 3.11
CA VAL A 183 0.70 9.30 1.67
C VAL A 183 -0.42 8.66 0.81
N GLY A 184 -1.12 7.65 1.36
CA GLY A 184 -2.16 6.87 0.68
C GLY A 184 -1.64 6.11 -0.55
N CYS A 185 -2.52 5.37 -1.23
CA CYS A 185 -2.07 4.53 -2.34
C CYS A 185 -1.59 5.37 -3.54
N CYS A 186 -0.32 5.26 -3.92
CA CYS A 186 0.17 5.91 -5.14
C CYS A 186 -0.12 5.09 -6.41
N MET A 187 -0.31 3.78 -6.30
CA MET A 187 -0.37 2.87 -7.45
C MET A 187 -1.67 2.99 -8.28
N HIS A 188 -2.81 3.24 -7.64
CA HIS A 188 -4.10 3.35 -8.33
C HIS A 188 -4.40 4.77 -8.84
N LYS A 189 -3.64 5.80 -8.39
CA LYS A 189 -3.86 7.21 -8.80
C LYS A 189 -3.62 7.39 -10.29
N GLU A 190 -2.61 6.73 -10.85
CA GLU A 190 -2.37 6.75 -12.30
C GLU A 190 -3.52 6.08 -13.08
N MET A 191 -4.03 4.95 -12.59
CA MET A 191 -5.20 4.31 -13.20
C MET A 191 -6.43 5.23 -13.16
N ASN A 192 -6.66 5.92 -12.05
CA ASN A 192 -7.76 6.87 -11.91
C ASN A 192 -7.58 8.08 -12.84
N ALA A 193 -6.36 8.59 -13.01
CA ALA A 193 -6.06 9.65 -13.95
C ALA A 193 -6.34 9.20 -15.41
N PHE A 194 -5.89 8.00 -15.78
CA PHE A 194 -6.15 7.44 -17.10
C PHE A 194 -7.66 7.23 -17.35
N LYS A 195 -8.39 6.70 -16.36
CA LYS A 195 -9.85 6.58 -16.41
C LYS A 195 -10.53 7.94 -16.59
N GLY A 196 -10.08 8.95 -15.84
CA GLY A 196 -10.56 10.33 -15.98
C GLY A 196 -10.30 10.90 -17.37
N GLY A 197 -9.11 10.64 -17.93
CA GLY A 197 -8.77 11.03 -19.31
C GLY A 197 -9.66 10.38 -20.36
N VAL A 198 -9.96 9.09 -20.22
CA VAL A 198 -10.91 8.39 -21.10
C VAL A 198 -12.30 9.01 -21.03
N SER A 199 -12.84 9.23 -19.82
CA SER A 199 -14.15 9.85 -19.64
C SER A 199 -14.21 11.28 -20.17
N ALA A 200 -13.15 12.07 -19.98
CA ALA A 200 -13.05 13.40 -20.54
C ALA A 200 -13.04 13.38 -22.08
N MET A 201 -12.32 12.43 -22.67
CA MET A 201 -12.25 12.25 -24.12
C MET A 201 -13.59 11.79 -24.72
N GLU A 202 -14.32 10.89 -24.06
CA GLU A 202 -15.67 10.48 -24.47
C GLU A 202 -16.62 11.68 -24.59
N VAL A 203 -16.54 12.62 -23.65
CA VAL A 203 -17.33 13.87 -23.68
C VAL A 203 -16.77 14.87 -24.71
N TRP A 204 -15.47 14.88 -24.92
CA TRP A 204 -14.79 15.84 -25.80
C TRP A 204 -15.26 15.75 -27.26
N TRP A 205 -15.52 14.55 -27.79
CA TRP A 205 -16.03 14.37 -29.16
C TRP A 205 -17.31 15.17 -29.40
N GLY A 206 -18.32 14.98 -28.54
CA GLY A 206 -19.59 15.69 -28.63
C GLY A 206 -19.46 17.20 -28.41
N ARG A 207 -18.59 17.64 -27.47
CA ARG A 207 -18.33 19.06 -27.23
C ARG A 207 -17.71 19.79 -28.43
N ASN A 208 -16.97 19.08 -29.28
CA ASN A 208 -16.30 19.65 -30.43
C ASN A 208 -17.03 19.37 -31.75
N ASN A 209 -18.25 18.82 -31.70
CA ASN A 209 -19.02 18.43 -32.89
C ASN A 209 -18.23 17.52 -33.84
N LEU A 210 -17.43 16.60 -33.28
CA LEU A 210 -16.68 15.58 -34.02
C LEU A 210 -17.34 14.22 -33.84
N ASP A 211 -17.20 13.38 -34.86
CA ASP A 211 -17.72 12.02 -34.81
C ASP A 211 -16.98 11.21 -33.74
N PRO A 212 -17.71 10.60 -32.79
CA PRO A 212 -17.08 9.78 -31.76
C PRO A 212 -16.59 8.46 -32.36
N PRO A 213 -15.68 7.76 -31.66
CA PRO A 213 -15.23 6.45 -32.09
C PRO A 213 -16.40 5.46 -32.27
N ILE A 214 -16.35 4.72 -33.38
CA ILE A 214 -17.39 3.75 -33.74
C ILE A 214 -17.52 2.68 -32.65
N PRO A 215 -18.72 2.47 -32.07
CA PRO A 215 -18.97 1.38 -31.15
C PRO A 215 -18.82 0.04 -31.87
N LEU A 216 -18.09 -0.91 -31.26
CA LEU A 216 -17.93 -2.26 -31.78
C LEU A 216 -18.60 -3.25 -30.82
N PRO A 217 -19.90 -3.55 -30.99
CA PRO A 217 -20.59 -4.52 -30.15
C PRO A 217 -19.96 -5.92 -30.28
N ASN A 218 -20.08 -6.74 -29.24
CA ASN A 218 -19.82 -8.18 -29.39
C ASN A 218 -21.02 -8.83 -30.08
N TRP A 219 -20.86 -10.08 -30.52
CA TRP A 219 -21.89 -10.82 -31.25
C TRP A 219 -23.26 -10.83 -30.53
N ASP A 220 -23.28 -10.99 -29.20
CA ASP A 220 -24.50 -10.96 -28.39
C ASP A 220 -25.19 -9.60 -28.42
N ASN A 221 -24.43 -8.52 -28.20
CA ASN A 221 -24.98 -7.17 -28.20
C ASN A 221 -25.46 -6.79 -29.61
N ASP A 222 -24.72 -7.19 -30.64
CA ASP A 222 -25.09 -6.95 -32.04
C ASP A 222 -26.39 -7.68 -32.41
N ALA A 223 -26.51 -8.95 -32.01
CA ALA A 223 -27.73 -9.73 -32.18
C ALA A 223 -28.91 -9.12 -31.41
N ALA A 224 -28.69 -8.66 -30.17
CA ALA A 224 -29.72 -8.01 -29.37
C ALA A 224 -30.21 -6.69 -30.00
N SER A 225 -29.28 -5.88 -30.53
CA SER A 225 -29.60 -4.62 -31.21
C SER A 225 -30.30 -4.85 -32.56
N THR A 226 -29.94 -5.89 -33.29
CA THR A 226 -30.46 -6.17 -34.65
C THR A 226 -31.78 -6.94 -34.62
N LEU A 227 -31.90 -7.97 -33.77
CA LEU A 227 -33.05 -8.88 -33.76
C LEU A 227 -34.23 -8.35 -32.94
N ALA A 228 -33.99 -7.45 -31.98
CA ALA A 228 -35.01 -6.95 -31.07
C ALA A 228 -34.89 -5.43 -30.83
N PRO A 229 -34.94 -4.59 -31.90
CA PRO A 229 -34.79 -3.15 -31.77
C PRO A 229 -35.89 -2.55 -30.88
N GLY A 230 -35.53 -1.52 -30.10
CA GLY A 230 -36.46 -0.81 -29.21
C GLY A 230 -36.73 -1.48 -27.86
N THR A 231 -36.29 -2.73 -27.67
CA THR A 231 -36.39 -3.43 -26.38
C THR A 231 -35.36 -2.91 -25.37
N ASP A 232 -35.58 -3.17 -24.08
CA ASP A 232 -34.61 -2.87 -23.03
C ASP A 232 -33.29 -3.64 -23.22
N ALA A 233 -33.34 -4.82 -23.86
CA ALA A 233 -32.15 -5.58 -24.23
C ALA A 233 -31.32 -4.84 -25.29
N ALA A 234 -31.95 -4.32 -26.35
CA ALA A 234 -31.28 -3.52 -27.37
C ALA A 234 -30.70 -2.21 -26.82
N LYS A 235 -31.41 -1.53 -25.89
CA LYS A 235 -30.91 -0.34 -25.21
C LYS A 235 -29.66 -0.64 -24.37
N ARG A 236 -29.71 -1.70 -23.55
CA ARG A 236 -28.55 -2.16 -22.77
C ARG A 236 -27.38 -2.60 -23.65
N ALA A 237 -27.66 -3.23 -24.79
CA ALA A 237 -26.64 -3.62 -25.75
C ALA A 237 -25.91 -2.41 -26.34
N ALA A 238 -26.65 -1.36 -26.70
CA ALA A 238 -26.09 -0.10 -27.17
C ALA A 238 -25.26 0.61 -26.09
N GLU A 239 -25.74 0.66 -24.84
CA GLU A 239 -24.99 1.24 -23.71
C GLU A 239 -23.70 0.48 -23.39
N ARG A 240 -23.69 -0.85 -23.62
CA ARG A 240 -22.50 -1.70 -23.38
C ARG A 240 -21.56 -1.75 -24.57
N ALA A 241 -21.98 -1.33 -25.76
CA ALA A 241 -21.13 -1.27 -26.93
C ALA A 241 -20.10 -0.16 -26.74
N LYS A 242 -18.84 -0.56 -26.58
CA LYS A 242 -17.71 0.38 -26.45
C LYS A 242 -17.00 0.53 -27.78
N GLY A 243 -16.56 1.75 -28.07
CA GLY A 243 -15.69 2.10 -29.18
C GLY A 243 -14.33 2.59 -28.72
N GLY A 244 -13.50 3.03 -29.68
CA GLY A 244 -12.28 3.79 -29.42
C GLY A 244 -11.15 3.00 -28.76
N ALA A 245 -10.22 3.75 -28.15
CA ALA A 245 -8.94 3.22 -27.67
C ALA A 245 -9.10 2.04 -26.72
N ILE A 246 -10.02 2.12 -25.76
CA ILE A 246 -10.24 1.04 -24.78
C ILE A 246 -10.72 -0.25 -25.45
N LYS A 247 -11.64 -0.15 -26.43
CA LYS A 247 -12.10 -1.33 -27.18
C LYS A 247 -10.94 -1.96 -27.97
N VAL A 248 -10.14 -1.14 -28.64
CA VAL A 248 -8.99 -1.60 -29.43
C VAL A 248 -7.93 -2.24 -28.54
N THR A 249 -7.47 -1.56 -27.49
CA THR A 249 -6.36 -2.06 -26.65
C THR A 249 -6.77 -3.20 -25.74
N SER A 250 -7.92 -3.07 -25.09
CA SER A 250 -8.29 -3.95 -23.98
C SER A 250 -9.04 -5.17 -24.45
N THR A 251 -9.90 -5.02 -25.46
CA THR A 251 -10.74 -6.11 -25.96
C THR A 251 -10.15 -6.76 -27.19
N LEU A 252 -9.79 -5.99 -28.22
CA LEU A 252 -9.35 -6.59 -29.49
C LEU A 252 -7.88 -7.03 -29.44
N ALA A 253 -6.95 -6.10 -29.23
CA ALA A 253 -5.52 -6.39 -29.18
C ALA A 253 -5.16 -7.26 -27.97
N GLY A 254 -5.78 -7.00 -26.81
CA GLY A 254 -5.67 -7.85 -25.62
C GLY A 254 -6.12 -9.29 -25.89
N ALA A 255 -7.23 -9.51 -26.60
CA ALA A 255 -7.68 -10.87 -26.95
C ALA A 255 -6.83 -11.50 -28.06
N ALA A 256 -6.34 -10.71 -29.03
CA ALA A 256 -5.55 -11.21 -30.14
C ALA A 256 -4.13 -11.60 -29.73
N PHE A 257 -3.42 -10.73 -29.01
CA PHE A 257 -2.02 -10.92 -28.67
C PHE A 257 -1.87 -11.58 -27.30
N ARG A 258 -2.46 -10.99 -26.25
CA ARG A 258 -2.25 -11.42 -24.86
C ARG A 258 -3.49 -12.01 -24.20
N HIS A 259 -4.08 -13.00 -24.86
CA HIS A 259 -5.27 -13.69 -24.39
C HIS A 259 -5.06 -14.40 -23.02
N LYS A 260 -6.12 -14.49 -22.20
CA LYS A 260 -6.08 -15.20 -20.90
C LYS A 260 -5.68 -16.68 -21.01
N ASP A 261 -6.15 -17.33 -22.07
CA ASP A 261 -5.72 -18.65 -22.50
C ASP A 261 -4.53 -18.48 -23.47
N ARG A 262 -3.34 -18.86 -22.99
CA ARG A 262 -2.07 -18.73 -23.73
C ARG A 262 -2.08 -19.46 -25.07
N LYS A 263 -2.93 -20.47 -25.26
CA LYS A 263 -3.01 -21.22 -26.53
C LYS A 263 -3.76 -20.46 -27.62
N ARG A 264 -4.55 -19.45 -27.26
CA ARG A 264 -5.37 -18.65 -28.20
C ARG A 264 -4.75 -17.32 -28.56
N GLY A 265 -3.89 -16.78 -27.70
CA GLY A 265 -3.19 -15.53 -27.95
C GLY A 265 -2.01 -15.69 -28.91
N GLN A 266 -1.70 -14.64 -29.66
CA GLN A 266 -0.62 -14.58 -30.63
C GLN A 266 0.63 -13.86 -30.08
N GLN A 267 0.82 -13.84 -28.75
CA GLN A 267 1.92 -13.12 -28.09
C GLN A 267 3.30 -13.56 -28.61
N ASP A 268 3.51 -14.86 -28.76
CA ASP A 268 4.79 -15.39 -29.21
C ASP A 268 4.96 -15.17 -30.72
N THR A 269 3.88 -15.27 -31.50
CA THR A 269 3.89 -14.88 -32.91
C THR A 269 4.28 -13.41 -33.09
N LEU A 270 3.73 -12.51 -32.28
CA LEU A 270 4.08 -11.09 -32.27
C LEU A 270 5.56 -10.89 -31.95
N ARG A 271 6.08 -11.58 -30.93
CA ARG A 271 7.51 -11.53 -30.58
C ARG A 271 8.40 -11.99 -31.72
N PHE A 272 8.09 -13.15 -32.31
CA PHE A 272 8.86 -13.68 -33.43
C PHE A 272 8.82 -12.76 -34.65
N TYR A 273 7.66 -12.17 -34.97
CA TYR A 273 7.54 -11.21 -36.06
C TYR A 273 8.43 -9.99 -35.82
N PHE A 274 8.35 -9.38 -34.63
CA PHE A 274 9.16 -8.21 -34.29
C PHE A 274 10.65 -8.51 -34.27
N ALA A 275 11.05 -9.66 -33.71
CA ALA A 275 12.45 -10.08 -33.69
C ALA A 275 12.99 -10.28 -35.11
N LYS A 276 12.19 -10.88 -35.99
CA LYS A 276 12.60 -11.21 -37.34
C LYS A 276 12.65 -9.98 -38.25
N GLU A 277 11.60 -9.16 -38.25
CA GLU A 277 11.48 -8.05 -39.20
C GLU A 277 12.15 -6.76 -38.70
N PHE A 278 12.27 -6.57 -37.38
CA PHE A 278 12.81 -5.33 -36.80
C PHE A 278 14.01 -5.53 -35.85
N GLY A 279 14.41 -6.77 -35.56
CA GLY A 279 15.60 -7.07 -34.76
C GLY A 279 15.45 -6.86 -33.25
N PHE A 280 14.24 -6.59 -32.75
CA PHE A 280 13.95 -6.47 -31.32
C PHE A 280 12.63 -7.14 -30.96
N ASN A 281 12.45 -7.48 -29.67
CA ASN A 281 11.23 -8.12 -29.19
C ASN A 281 10.34 -7.12 -28.47
N ILE A 282 9.03 -7.21 -28.69
CA ILE A 282 8.04 -6.54 -27.86
C ILE A 282 7.12 -7.53 -27.16
N THR A 283 6.56 -7.12 -26.04
CA THR A 283 5.57 -7.89 -25.30
C THR A 283 4.33 -7.04 -25.18
N PHE A 284 3.23 -7.43 -25.84
CA PHE A 284 1.95 -6.74 -25.65
C PHE A 284 1.54 -6.75 -24.16
N PRO A 285 1.03 -5.64 -23.60
CA PRO A 285 0.63 -5.56 -22.19
C PRO A 285 -0.54 -6.48 -21.82
N ASP A 286 -0.61 -6.85 -20.54
CA ASP A 286 -1.57 -7.85 -20.02
C ASP A 286 -2.91 -7.22 -19.62
N THR A 287 -3.67 -6.73 -20.60
CA THR A 287 -4.94 -6.03 -20.38
C THR A 287 -6.07 -6.93 -19.88
N ASN A 288 -5.93 -8.26 -19.98
CA ASN A 288 -6.96 -9.23 -19.58
C ASN A 288 -6.94 -9.57 -18.08
N ASN A 289 -5.80 -9.38 -17.40
CA ASN A 289 -5.64 -9.68 -15.98
C ASN A 289 -5.76 -8.42 -15.09
N THR A 290 -6.42 -7.37 -15.59
CA THR A 290 -6.71 -6.12 -14.85
C THR A 290 -5.50 -5.56 -14.10
N ARG A 291 -4.31 -5.64 -14.71
CA ARG A 291 -3.10 -5.05 -14.10
C ARG A 291 -3.19 -3.52 -14.22
N PHE A 292 -2.82 -2.83 -13.15
CA PHE A 292 -2.68 -1.36 -13.18
C PHE A 292 -1.78 -0.94 -14.33
N GLN A 293 -2.11 0.19 -14.98
CA GLN A 293 -1.42 0.77 -16.14
C GLN A 293 -1.44 -0.05 -17.45
N SER A 294 -1.77 -1.34 -17.45
CA SER A 294 -1.69 -2.19 -18.65
C SER A 294 -2.47 -1.65 -19.86
N HIS A 295 -3.60 -0.96 -19.62
CA HIS A 295 -4.38 -0.32 -20.68
C HIS A 295 -3.67 0.90 -21.29
N ALA A 296 -2.99 1.70 -20.47
CA ALA A 296 -2.20 2.84 -20.91
C ALA A 296 -0.95 2.37 -21.66
N GLU A 297 -0.25 1.37 -21.12
CA GLU A 297 0.88 0.74 -21.81
C GLU A 297 0.46 0.15 -23.15
N ALA A 298 -0.73 -0.48 -23.24
CA ALA A 298 -1.23 -1.04 -24.49
C ALA A 298 -1.52 0.06 -25.51
N CYS A 299 -2.07 1.21 -25.09
CA CYS A 299 -2.18 2.39 -25.94
C CYS A 299 -0.80 2.84 -26.43
N THR A 300 0.18 2.97 -25.53
CA THR A 300 1.54 3.37 -25.89
C THR A 300 2.17 2.44 -26.90
N VAL A 301 2.08 1.11 -26.69
CA VAL A 301 2.61 0.11 -27.61
C VAL A 301 1.94 0.21 -28.98
N LEU A 302 0.62 0.29 -29.04
CA LEU A 302 -0.08 0.39 -30.32
C LEU A 302 0.20 1.70 -31.05
N ILE A 303 0.29 2.83 -30.35
CA ILE A 303 0.59 4.13 -30.98
C ILE A 303 2.04 4.17 -31.46
N THR A 304 2.98 3.69 -30.64
CA THR A 304 4.43 3.73 -30.96
C THR A 304 4.77 2.83 -32.14
N TYR A 305 4.14 1.66 -32.24
CA TYR A 305 4.45 0.66 -33.25
C TYR A 305 3.30 0.44 -34.24
N LEU A 306 2.42 1.43 -34.42
CA LEU A 306 1.18 1.30 -35.18
C LEU A 306 1.42 0.71 -36.57
N ASP A 307 2.37 1.26 -37.32
CA ASP A 307 2.69 0.81 -38.66
C ASP A 307 3.19 -0.63 -38.68
N MET A 308 3.95 -1.05 -37.67
CA MET A 308 4.44 -2.42 -37.54
C MET A 308 3.31 -3.41 -37.23
N PHE A 309 2.35 -3.01 -36.39
CA PHE A 309 1.15 -3.80 -36.15
C PHE A 309 0.29 -3.90 -37.41
N LEU A 310 0.14 -2.82 -38.18
CA LEU A 310 -0.58 -2.85 -39.44
C LEU A 310 0.14 -3.75 -40.46
N MET A 311 1.46 -3.69 -40.59
CA MET A 311 2.22 -4.60 -41.46
C MET A 311 2.03 -6.07 -41.09
N MET A 312 1.93 -6.38 -39.80
CA MET A 312 1.62 -7.73 -39.33
C MET A 312 0.17 -8.16 -39.62
N LEU A 313 -0.79 -7.24 -39.44
CA LEU A 313 -2.23 -7.53 -39.46
C LEU A 313 -2.88 -7.42 -40.84
N THR A 314 -2.26 -6.70 -41.78
CA THR A 314 -2.77 -6.54 -43.15
C THR A 314 -1.99 -7.46 -44.07
N PRO A 315 -2.52 -8.64 -44.43
CA PRO A 315 -1.82 -9.53 -45.35
C PRO A 315 -2.00 -8.98 -46.76
N THR A 316 -1.02 -8.23 -47.30
CA THR A 316 -0.64 -8.27 -48.73
C THR A 316 0.52 -7.33 -49.05
N LEU A 317 1.75 -7.87 -49.06
CA LEU A 317 2.83 -7.55 -50.01
C LEU A 317 4.02 -8.51 -49.77
N GLY A 318 3.92 -9.74 -50.29
CA GLY A 318 5.08 -10.61 -50.52
C GLY A 318 5.23 -11.84 -49.62
N ARG A 319 4.59 -12.94 -50.06
CA ARG A 319 4.95 -14.36 -49.83
C ARG A 319 4.98 -14.93 -48.41
N GLY A 320 4.45 -16.15 -48.33
CA GLY A 320 4.91 -17.15 -47.36
C GLY A 320 3.87 -17.53 -46.33
N LEU A 321 2.77 -18.16 -46.78
CA LEU A 321 2.23 -19.30 -46.04
C LEU A 321 3.42 -20.16 -45.62
N ILE A 322 3.74 -20.17 -44.34
CA ILE A 322 4.57 -21.21 -43.76
C ILE A 322 3.79 -22.50 -44.01
N GLN A 323 4.12 -23.19 -45.10
CA GLN A 323 3.81 -24.59 -45.27
C GLN A 323 4.46 -25.28 -44.08
N CYS A 324 3.67 -25.66 -43.09
CA CYS A 324 4.04 -26.76 -42.22
C CYS A 324 4.23 -27.96 -43.13
N GLN A 325 5.48 -28.31 -43.42
CA GLN A 325 5.82 -29.66 -43.85
C GLN A 325 5.43 -30.59 -42.70
N THR A 326 4.49 -31.48 -42.99
CA THR A 326 4.15 -32.67 -42.19
C THR A 326 5.32 -33.60 -42.03
#